data_AF-A0AAE1AP41-F1
#
_entry.id   AF-A0AAE1AP41-F1
#
_cell.length_a   1.000
_cell.length_b   1.000
_cell.length_c   1.000
_cell.angle_alpha   90.00
_cell.angle_beta   90.00
_cell.angle_gamma   90.00
#
_symmetry.space_group_name_H-M   'P 1'
#
loop_
_entity.id
_entity.type
_entity.pdbx_description
1 polymer ?
#
loop_
_entity_poly.entity_id
_entity_poly.type
_entity_poly.pdbx_seq_one_letter_code
_entity_poly.pdbx_strand_id
1 'polypeptide(L)'
;MIRDKLVFTANKRLQEKLLRDNELTLEKAISICRAYEQTTNNMEEMNKSETKIDKVSNKSQLKQQERMGNQRQNDCRFCGRKHPFEKEKCPAWGKTCSNCGG
;
A
#
# COMPACT_ATOMS: atom_id res chain seq x y z
N MET A 1 -19.42 29.16 34.19
CA MET A 1 -19.66 29.65 32.81
C MET A 1 -18.58 29.25 31.79
N ILE A 2 -17.55 28.46 32.13
CA ILE A 2 -16.54 28.01 31.15
C ILE A 2 -17.04 26.83 30.30
N ARG A 3 -17.81 25.92 30.92
CA ARG A 3 -18.43 24.76 30.26
C ARG A 3 -19.37 25.20 29.13
N ASP A 4 -20.24 26.16 29.41
CA ASP A 4 -21.23 26.64 28.44
C ASP A 4 -20.54 27.29 27.24
N LYS A 5 -19.52 28.12 27.47
CA LYS A 5 -18.70 28.69 26.40
C LYS A 5 -18.08 27.61 25.51
N LEU A 6 -17.50 26.55 26.12
CA LEU A 6 -16.91 25.44 25.38
C LEU A 6 -17.92 24.72 24.48
N VAL A 7 -19.13 24.48 24.98
CA VAL A 7 -20.21 23.85 24.19
C VAL A 7 -20.64 24.72 23.01
N PHE A 8 -20.77 26.04 23.21
CA PHE A 8 -21.19 26.97 22.15
C PHE A 8 -20.11 27.30 21.13
N THR A 9 -18.82 27.20 21.49
CA THR A 9 -17.70 27.38 20.54
C THR A 9 -17.37 26.14 19.73
N ALA A 10 -17.90 24.97 20.12
CA ALA A 10 -17.62 23.70 19.45
C ALA A 10 -18.36 23.57 18.11
N ASN A 11 -17.87 22.67 17.25
CA ASN A 11 -18.52 22.31 16.00
C ASN A 11 -19.93 21.74 16.24
N LYS A 12 -20.89 22.00 15.34
CA LYS A 12 -22.29 21.55 15.48
C LYS A 12 -22.44 20.07 15.88
N ARG A 13 -21.68 19.17 15.24
CA ARG A 13 -21.68 17.72 15.56
C ARG A 13 -21.20 17.40 16.98
N LEU A 14 -20.19 18.14 17.46
CA LEU A 14 -19.65 17.98 18.80
C LEU A 14 -20.58 18.62 19.83
N GLN A 15 -21.19 19.75 19.49
CA GLN A 15 -22.20 20.44 20.29
C GLN A 15 -23.42 19.56 20.53
N GLU A 16 -23.97 18.91 19.49
CA GLU A 16 -25.06 17.94 19.63
C GLU A 16 -24.69 16.79 20.58
N LYS A 17 -23.45 16.29 20.48
CA LYS A 17 -22.96 15.20 21.33
C LYS A 17 -22.80 15.64 22.79
N LEU A 18 -22.33 16.87 23.03
CA LEU A 18 -22.18 17.44 24.37
C LEU A 18 -23.53 17.79 25.01
N LEU A 19 -24.48 18.31 24.24
CA LEU A 19 -25.82 18.67 24.72
C LEU A 19 -26.72 17.45 24.97
N ARG A 20 -26.40 16.30 24.38
CA ARG A 20 -27.11 15.04 24.62
C ARG A 20 -26.85 14.47 26.01
N ASP A 21 -25.75 14.84 26.65
CA ASP A 21 -25.38 14.36 27.97
C ASP A 21 -26.00 15.25 29.07
N ASN A 22 -26.91 14.68 29.87
CA ASN A 22 -27.65 15.41 30.92
C ASN A 22 -26.74 15.84 32.08
N GLU A 23 -25.62 15.15 32.32
CA GLU A 23 -24.70 15.41 33.42
C GLU A 23 -23.29 15.76 32.90
N LEU A 24 -23.23 16.79 32.07
CA LEU A 24 -21.99 17.27 31.49
C LEU A 24 -21.16 18.04 32.54
N THR A 25 -20.09 17.42 33.02
CA THR A 25 -19.03 18.10 33.79
C THR A 25 -17.97 18.67 32.86
N LEU A 26 -17.19 19.64 33.33
CA LEU A 26 -16.11 20.23 32.53
C LEU A 26 -15.07 19.18 32.09
N GLU A 27 -14.70 18.29 32.99
CA GLU A 27 -13.74 17.21 32.70
C GLU A 27 -14.25 16.24 31.64
N LYS A 28 -15.52 15.84 31.73
CA LYS A 28 -16.17 15.00 30.71
C LYS A 28 -16.19 15.72 29.36
N ALA A 29 -16.54 17.00 29.34
CA ALA A 29 -16.55 17.79 28.10
C ALA A 29 -15.16 17.81 27.44
N ILE A 30 -14.09 18.04 28.23
CA ILE A 30 -12.71 18.02 27.73
C ILE A 30 -12.35 16.63 27.17
N SER A 31 -12.70 15.56 27.90
CA SER A 31 -12.44 14.19 27.44
C SER A 31 -13.16 13.86 26.14
N ILE A 32 -14.42 14.30 25.99
CA ILE A 32 -15.22 14.10 24.79
C ILE A 32 -14.61 14.87 23.61
N CYS A 33 -14.18 16.12 23.81
CA CYS A 33 -13.52 16.90 22.76
C CYS A 33 -12.25 16.21 22.27
N ARG A 34 -11.35 15.78 23.18
CA ARG A 34 -10.12 15.06 22.83
C ARG A 34 -10.39 13.76 22.08
N ALA A 35 -11.35 12.97 22.55
CA ALA A 35 -11.74 11.72 21.89
C ALA A 35 -12.34 11.97 20.50
N TYR A 36 -13.10 13.07 20.33
CA TYR A 36 -13.66 13.46 19.05
C TYR A 36 -12.56 13.83 18.06
N GLU A 37 -11.62 14.69 18.46
CA GLU A 37 -10.47 15.10 17.64
C GLU A 37 -9.59 13.90 17.24
N GLN A 38 -9.33 12.99 18.18
CA GLN A 38 -8.59 11.77 17.89
C GLN A 38 -9.34 10.89 16.89
N THR A 39 -10.66 10.74 17.04
CA THR A 39 -11.48 9.95 16.12
C THR A 39 -11.50 10.56 14.72
N THR A 40 -11.63 11.90 14.62
CA THR A 40 -11.61 12.58 13.32
C THR A 40 -10.26 12.41 12.62
N ASN A 41 -9.15 12.57 13.35
CA ASN A 41 -7.81 12.37 12.79
C ASN A 41 -7.62 10.92 12.33
N ASN A 42 -7.95 9.96 13.19
CA ASN A 42 -7.82 8.54 12.86
C ASN A 42 -8.69 8.16 11.65
N MET A 43 -9.91 8.69 11.57
CA MET A 43 -10.80 8.44 10.43
C MET A 43 -10.26 9.05 9.14
N GLU A 44 -9.67 10.25 9.19
CA GLU A 44 -8.99 10.84 8.03
C GLU A 44 -7.78 10.01 7.59
N GLU A 45 -6.96 9.52 8.53
CA GLU A 45 -5.83 8.65 8.25
C GLU A 45 -6.26 7.31 7.66
N MET A 46 -7.31 6.68 8.22
CA MET A 46 -7.88 5.44 7.70
C MET A 46 -8.44 5.62 6.28
N ASN A 47 -9.22 6.67 6.03
CA ASN A 47 -9.73 6.96 4.69
C ASN A 47 -8.60 7.27 3.69
N LYS A 48 -7.54 7.96 4.14
CA LYS A 48 -6.36 8.20 3.32
C LYS A 48 -5.63 6.90 2.99
N SER A 49 -5.61 5.94 3.91
CA SER A 49 -4.98 4.63 3.71
C SER A 49 -5.70 3.72 2.71
N GLU A 50 -7.00 3.91 2.46
CA GLU A 50 -7.72 3.16 1.40
C GLU A 50 -7.16 3.46 0.00
N THR A 51 -6.64 4.67 -0.24
CA THR A 51 -5.98 5.03 -1.51
C THR A 51 -4.53 4.53 -1.62
N LYS A 52 -3.92 4.12 -0.50
CA LYS A 52 -2.54 3.63 -0.38
C LYS A 52 -2.48 2.20 0.13
N ILE A 53 -3.47 1.37 -0.22
CA ILE A 53 -3.26 -0.07 -0.14
C ILE A 53 -2.23 -0.37 -1.23
N ASP A 54 -1.00 -0.71 -0.84
CA ASP A 54 -0.05 -1.38 -1.72
C ASP A 54 -0.74 -2.66 -2.17
N LYS A 55 -1.41 -2.58 -3.33
CA LYS A 55 -2.04 -3.72 -3.96
C LYS A 55 -0.93 -4.72 -4.20
N VAL A 56 -0.83 -5.73 -3.34
CA VAL A 56 -0.09 -6.96 -3.64
C VAL A 56 -0.89 -7.67 -4.72
N SER A 57 -0.88 -7.09 -5.92
CA SER A 57 -1.26 -7.80 -7.11
C SER A 57 -0.22 -8.88 -7.23
N ASN A 58 -0.62 -10.14 -7.08
CA ASN A 58 0.15 -11.24 -7.64
C ASN A 58 0.47 -10.84 -9.09
N LYS A 59 1.73 -10.48 -9.33
CA LYS A 59 2.24 -9.90 -10.59
C LYS A 59 2.28 -10.94 -11.71
N SER A 60 1.43 -11.96 -11.63
CA SER A 60 1.33 -13.09 -12.55
C SER A 60 0.24 -12.89 -13.60
N GLN A 61 -0.81 -12.09 -13.34
CA GLN A 61 -1.94 -11.96 -14.30
C GLN A 61 -1.86 -10.75 -15.22
N LEU A 62 -1.32 -9.60 -14.79
CA LEU A 62 -1.20 -8.41 -15.66
C LEU A 62 -0.04 -8.48 -16.66
N LYS A 63 0.92 -9.40 -16.47
CA LYS A 63 2.08 -9.55 -17.36
C LYS A 63 1.82 -10.47 -18.57
N GLN A 64 0.59 -10.96 -18.75
CA GLN A 64 0.24 -11.87 -19.83
C GLN A 64 -0.17 -11.15 -21.13
N GLN A 65 -0.68 -9.91 -21.05
CA GLN A 65 -1.10 -9.15 -22.24
C GLN A 65 0.05 -8.42 -22.95
N GLU A 66 1.13 -8.04 -22.26
CA GLU A 66 2.28 -7.35 -22.89
C GLU A 66 3.33 -8.29 -23.52
N ARG A 67 3.09 -9.61 -23.52
CA ARG A 67 4.03 -10.60 -24.11
C ARG A 67 3.67 -11.02 -25.53
N MET A 68 2.69 -10.40 -26.17
CA MET A 68 2.35 -10.69 -27.57
C MET A 68 3.20 -9.91 -28.59
N GLY A 69 4.14 -9.07 -28.13
CA GLY A 69 4.90 -8.19 -29.02
C GLY A 69 6.34 -7.96 -28.59
N ASN A 70 7.13 -9.00 -28.34
CA ASN A 70 8.57 -8.87 -28.61
C ASN A 70 9.29 -10.21 -28.68
N GLN A 71 9.84 -10.47 -29.86
CA GLN A 71 10.98 -11.30 -30.21
C GLN A 71 11.35 -12.44 -29.25
N ARG A 72 11.22 -13.67 -29.76
CA ARG A 72 11.69 -14.93 -29.17
C ARG A 72 13.20 -14.90 -28.89
N GLN A 73 13.62 -14.18 -27.85
CA GLN A 73 14.90 -14.43 -27.19
C GLN A 73 14.69 -15.63 -26.28
N ASN A 74 14.58 -16.82 -26.89
CA ASN A 74 14.60 -18.05 -26.12
C ASN A 74 15.94 -18.13 -25.38
N ASP A 75 15.90 -18.62 -24.14
CA ASP A 75 17.12 -18.82 -23.37
C ASP A 75 18.02 -19.84 -24.09
N CYS A 76 19.31 -19.55 -24.20
CA CYS A 76 20.25 -20.43 -24.88
C CYS A 76 20.37 -21.76 -24.12
N ARG A 77 20.24 -22.89 -24.83
CA ARG A 77 20.30 -24.23 -24.22
C ARG A 77 21.64 -24.56 -23.55
N PHE A 78 22.73 -23.92 -24.00
CA PHE A 78 24.08 -24.21 -23.55
C PHE A 78 24.49 -23.35 -22.34
N CYS A 79 24.18 -22.05 -22.35
CA CYS A 79 24.61 -21.12 -21.30
C CYS A 79 23.49 -20.61 -20.38
N GLY A 80 22.22 -20.88 -20.72
CA GLY A 80 21.05 -20.42 -19.96
C GLY A 80 20.78 -18.91 -20.01
N ARG A 81 21.53 -18.14 -20.83
CA ARG A 81 21.37 -16.69 -20.98
C ARG A 81 20.62 -16.35 -22.27
N LYS A 82 20.06 -15.13 -22.31
CA LYS A 82 19.41 -14.58 -23.52
C LYS A 82 20.44 -13.94 -24.43
N HIS A 83 20.67 -14.54 -25.59
CA HIS A 83 21.48 -13.98 -26.67
C HIS A 83 21.04 -14.59 -28.01
N PRO A 84 21.40 -14.00 -29.17
CA PRO A 84 21.14 -14.62 -30.48
C PRO A 84 21.70 -16.05 -30.53
N PHE A 85 21.00 -17.01 -31.16
CA PHE A 85 21.45 -18.42 -31.30
C PHE A 85 22.64 -18.59 -32.27
N GLU A 86 23.63 -17.73 -32.14
CA GLU A 86 24.91 -17.80 -32.83
C GLU A 86 25.92 -18.47 -31.90
N LYS A 87 26.65 -19.44 -32.44
CA LYS A 87 27.64 -20.24 -31.71
C LYS A 87 28.71 -19.35 -31.07
N GLU A 88 29.11 -18.29 -31.77
CA GLU A 88 30.14 -17.34 -31.35
C GLU A 88 29.74 -16.48 -30.15
N LYS A 89 28.44 -16.21 -29.99
CA LYS A 89 27.91 -15.36 -28.91
C LYS A 89 27.58 -16.16 -27.65
N CYS A 90 27.69 -17.48 -27.72
CA CYS A 90 27.42 -18.35 -26.58
C CYS A 90 28.71 -18.67 -25.81
N PRO A 91 28.86 -18.20 -24.56
CA PRO A 91 30.08 -18.41 -23.78
C PRO A 91 30.29 -19.88 -23.33
N ALA A 92 29.26 -20.71 -23.45
CA ALA A 92 29.27 -22.13 -23.08
C ALA A 92 29.31 -23.06 -24.31
N TRP A 93 29.31 -22.52 -25.53
CA TRP A 93 29.34 -23.34 -26.73
C TRP A 93 30.70 -24.02 -26.88
N GLY A 94 30.70 -25.35 -26.95
CA GLY A 94 31.92 -26.15 -27.06
C GLY A 94 32.75 -26.24 -25.78
N LYS A 95 32.24 -25.78 -24.63
CA LYS A 95 32.89 -25.95 -23.33
C LYS A 95 32.29 -27.14 -22.60
N THR A 96 33.14 -27.99 -22.05
CA THR A 96 32.77 -29.08 -21.15
C THR A 96 32.53 -28.55 -19.74
N CYS A 97 31.51 -29.07 -19.08
CA CYS A 97 31.18 -28.68 -17.71
C CYS A 97 32.27 -29.18 -16.74
N SER A 98 32.90 -28.28 -16.00
CA SER A 98 33.92 -28.66 -15.01
C SER A 98 33.36 -29.46 -13.82
N ASN A 99 32.05 -29.46 -13.63
CA ASN A 99 31.38 -30.16 -12.54
C ASN A 99 30.92 -31.58 -12.91
N CYS A 100 30.56 -31.84 -14.17
CA CYS A 100 30.07 -33.16 -14.62
C CYS A 100 30.81 -33.76 -15.82
N GLY A 101 31.76 -33.06 -16.42
CA GLY A 101 32.61 -33.55 -17.52
C GLY A 101 31.90 -33.76 -18.87
N GLY A 102 30.60 -33.45 -18.96
CA GLY A 102 29.81 -33.51 -20.19
C GLY A 102 29.79 -32.21 -20.99
#